data_AF-A0A1H8DZ61-F1
#
_entry.id   AF-A0A1H8DZ61-F1
#
_cell.length_a   1.000
_cell.length_b   1.000
_cell.length_c   1.000
_cell.angle_alpha   90.00
_cell.angle_beta   90.00
_cell.angle_gamma   90.00
#
_symmetry.space_group_name_H-M   'P 1'
#
loop_
_entity.id
_entity.type
_entity.pdbx_description
1 polymer ?
#
loop_
_entity_poly.entity_id
_entity_poly.type
_entity_poly.pdbx_seq_one_letter_code
_entity_poly.pdbx_strand_id
1 'polypeptide(L)'
;MGLHSWVTGLLGDEGDAAGEAENADDAQIELVVDVERRAGAILEHYGLAGEDARQVAEILAAELAREEGYARSMIADRVARELDMDEDRARTIVDTEVASIRNLARVRKFTEQAGEEVRFRWVDSVGQDDSPVCAAVRAEIDERGPVSLGELRSIIREAADEHPSGTPDRADDLVPHEQCRHTVVRHVE
;
A
#
# COMPACT_ATOMS: atom_id res chain seq x y z
N MET A 1 -26.01 -4.76 -33.91
CA MET A 1 -26.42 -6.19 -33.82
C MET A 1 -25.15 -7.02 -33.92
N GLY A 2 -24.74 -7.92 -33.03
CA GLY A 2 -25.14 -8.38 -31.69
C GLY A 2 -23.88 -9.06 -31.10
N LEU A 3 -23.55 -8.82 -29.84
CA LEU A 3 -23.69 -9.75 -28.71
C LEU A 3 -23.35 -11.23 -29.01
N HIS A 4 -22.19 -11.68 -28.52
CA HIS A 4 -21.88 -13.04 -28.09
C HIS A 4 -21.17 -12.89 -26.73
N SER A 5 -21.77 -13.04 -25.55
CA SER A 5 -22.45 -14.19 -24.93
C SER A 5 -21.62 -15.46 -24.94
N TRP A 6 -20.83 -15.67 -23.88
CA TRP A 6 -20.39 -16.99 -23.44
C TRP A 6 -20.51 -17.08 -21.91
N VAL A 7 -21.60 -17.69 -21.47
CA VAL A 7 -21.76 -18.28 -20.13
C VAL A 7 -22.24 -19.71 -20.35
N THR A 8 -21.41 -20.69 -20.02
CA THR A 8 -21.68 -21.89 -19.21
C THR A 8 -20.77 -23.07 -19.60
N GLY A 9 -20.12 -23.61 -18.58
CA GLY A 9 -19.47 -24.92 -18.56
C GLY A 9 -19.30 -25.34 -17.11
N LEU A 10 -20.28 -26.09 -16.61
CA LEU A 10 -20.47 -26.56 -15.23
C LEU A 10 -19.42 -27.60 -14.78
N LEU A 11 -19.02 -27.47 -13.51
CA LEU A 11 -18.81 -28.51 -12.48
C LEU A 11 -17.94 -29.75 -12.78
N GLY A 12 -16.76 -29.76 -12.15
CA GLY A 12 -16.05 -30.94 -11.69
C GLY A 12 -15.36 -30.58 -10.37
N ASP A 13 -15.84 -31.16 -9.28
CA ASP A 13 -15.32 -31.09 -7.91
C ASP A 13 -13.95 -31.78 -7.81
N GLU A 14 -13.05 -31.20 -7.01
CA GLU A 14 -11.96 -31.82 -6.22
C GLU A 14 -10.71 -30.93 -6.17
N GLY A 15 -10.63 -30.13 -5.10
CA GLY A 15 -9.39 -29.69 -4.48
C GLY A 15 -8.48 -28.79 -5.30
N ASP A 16 -8.86 -27.53 -5.48
CA ASP A 16 -7.94 -26.51 -6.00
C ASP A 16 -7.52 -25.55 -4.90
N ALA A 17 -6.22 -25.49 -4.68
CA ALA A 17 -5.54 -24.63 -3.73
C ALA A 17 -5.71 -23.17 -4.17
N ALA A 18 -6.85 -22.57 -3.84
CA ALA A 18 -7.10 -21.16 -4.04
C ALA A 18 -6.39 -20.35 -2.95
N GLY A 19 -5.07 -20.27 -3.06
CA GLY A 19 -4.20 -19.55 -2.13
C GLY A 19 -2.88 -19.11 -2.77
N GLU A 20 -2.81 -18.95 -4.09
CA GLU A 20 -1.57 -18.52 -4.76
C GLU A 20 -1.90 -17.57 -5.91
N ALA A 21 -2.14 -16.32 -5.55
CA ALA A 21 -1.88 -15.17 -6.42
C ALA A 21 -1.42 -13.97 -5.58
N GLU A 22 -0.62 -14.21 -4.55
CA GLU A 22 0.32 -13.18 -4.11
C GLU A 22 1.34 -13.06 -5.24
N ASN A 23 1.34 -11.90 -5.92
CA ASN A 23 2.17 -11.62 -7.09
C ASN A 23 3.58 -12.21 -6.92
N ALA A 24 4.04 -13.02 -7.87
CA ALA A 24 5.38 -13.62 -7.84
C ALA A 24 6.54 -12.59 -7.69
N ASP A 25 6.25 -11.31 -7.90
CA ASP A 25 7.16 -10.19 -7.68
C ASP A 25 7.30 -9.75 -6.20
N ASP A 26 6.38 -10.16 -5.31
CA ASP A 26 6.38 -9.81 -3.88
C ASP A 26 7.33 -10.70 -3.04
N ALA A 27 7.66 -11.91 -3.52
CA ALA A 27 8.42 -12.90 -2.74
C ALA A 27 9.88 -12.51 -2.41
N GLN A 28 10.36 -11.39 -2.93
CA GLN A 28 11.72 -10.87 -2.69
C GLN A 28 11.74 -9.34 -2.67
N ILE A 29 10.85 -8.70 -1.92
CA ILE A 29 10.93 -7.26 -1.67
C ILE A 29 11.59 -7.06 -0.31
N GLU A 30 12.77 -6.45 -0.30
CA GLU A 30 13.43 -6.04 0.93
C GLU A 30 12.72 -4.81 1.51
N LEU A 31 12.08 -4.97 2.67
CA LEU A 31 11.38 -3.90 3.36
C LEU A 31 12.35 -3.12 4.26
N VAL A 32 13.16 -2.26 3.63
CA VAL A 32 14.07 -1.37 4.37
C VAL A 32 13.28 -0.20 4.95
N VAL A 33 13.27 -0.10 6.28
CA VAL A 33 12.64 1.02 7.00
C VAL A 33 13.72 2.01 7.44
N ASP A 34 13.69 3.21 6.89
CA ASP A 34 14.41 4.37 7.43
C ASP A 34 13.66 4.88 8.66
N VAL A 35 14.15 4.53 9.85
CA VAL A 35 13.51 4.85 11.12
C VAL A 35 13.37 6.35 11.33
N GLU A 36 14.38 7.16 10.96
CA GLU A 36 14.35 8.60 11.20
C GLU A 36 13.33 9.29 10.30
N ARG A 37 13.35 8.97 8.99
CA ARG A 37 12.35 9.48 8.05
C ARG A 37 10.94 9.03 8.47
N ARG A 38 10.78 7.75 8.83
CA ARG A 38 9.47 7.18 9.18
C ARG A 38 8.92 7.79 10.47
N ALA A 39 9.76 8.00 11.48
CA ALA A 39 9.37 8.69 12.71
C ALA A 39 8.91 10.13 12.43
N GLY A 40 9.58 10.84 11.51
CA GLY A 40 9.16 12.18 11.07
C GLY A 40 7.75 12.18 10.48
N ALA A 41 7.46 11.28 9.53
CA ALA A 41 6.13 11.14 8.94
C ALA A 41 5.07 10.75 9.97
N ILE A 42 5.39 9.83 10.90
CA ILE A 42 4.45 9.40 11.94
C ILE A 42 4.12 10.56 12.91
N LEU A 43 5.13 11.34 13.30
CA LEU A 43 4.94 12.52 14.16
C LEU A 43 4.03 13.54 13.46
N GLU A 44 4.32 13.85 12.20
CA GLU A 44 3.61 14.86 11.42
C GLU A 44 2.13 14.49 11.22
N HIS A 45 1.84 13.24 10.85
CA HIS A 45 0.50 12.85 10.46
C HIS A 45 -0.37 12.31 11.59
N TYR A 46 0.22 11.80 12.67
CA TYR A 46 -0.54 11.21 13.77
C TYR A 46 -0.45 12.01 15.07
N GLY A 47 0.35 13.09 15.12
CA GLY A 47 0.47 13.95 16.29
C GLY A 47 1.00 13.22 17.53
N LEU A 48 1.84 12.21 17.32
CA LEU A 48 2.52 11.50 18.42
C LEU A 48 3.68 12.33 18.98
N ALA A 49 4.05 12.08 20.23
CA ALA A 49 5.31 12.59 20.75
C ALA A 49 6.49 12.04 19.93
N GLY A 50 7.60 12.77 19.85
CA GLY A 50 8.75 12.35 19.06
C GLY A 50 9.34 11.00 19.47
N GLU A 51 9.31 10.69 20.76
CA GLU A 51 9.73 9.38 21.29
C GLU A 51 8.77 8.27 20.86
N ASP A 52 7.46 8.49 20.99
CA ASP A 52 6.42 7.55 20.56
C ASP A 52 6.48 7.28 19.05
N ALA A 53 6.59 8.34 18.23
CA ALA A 53 6.70 8.23 16.79
C ALA A 53 7.93 7.41 16.37
N ARG A 54 9.06 7.64 17.05
CA ARG A 54 10.28 6.86 16.86
C ARG A 54 10.09 5.41 17.28
N GLN A 55 9.43 5.15 18.41
CA GLN A 55 9.17 3.79 18.88
C GLN A 55 8.26 3.02 17.90
N VAL A 56 7.23 3.66 17.34
CA VAL A 56 6.42 3.04 16.28
C VAL A 56 7.27 2.70 15.06
N ALA A 57 8.13 3.61 14.60
CA ALA A 57 9.02 3.38 13.47
C ALA A 57 10.02 2.23 13.73
N GLU A 58 10.54 2.11 14.96
CA GLU A 58 11.43 1.02 15.38
C GLU A 58 10.69 -0.33 15.45
N ILE A 59 9.45 -0.35 15.95
CA ILE A 59 8.60 -1.54 15.94
C ILE A 59 8.33 -1.99 14.49
N LEU A 60 7.96 -1.06 13.60
CA LEU A 60 7.77 -1.36 12.18
C LEU A 60 9.05 -1.93 11.56
N ALA A 61 10.21 -1.32 11.79
CA ALA A 61 11.47 -1.81 11.26
C ALA A 61 11.80 -3.23 11.75
N ALA A 62 11.62 -3.50 13.04
CA ALA A 62 11.92 -4.80 13.63
C ALA A 62 10.98 -5.91 13.12
N GLU A 63 9.68 -5.64 13.06
CA GLU A 63 8.69 -6.65 12.66
C GLU A 63 8.71 -6.93 11.16
N LEU A 64 8.93 -5.91 10.32
CA LEU A 64 9.00 -6.07 8.86
C LEU A 64 10.28 -6.79 8.40
N ALA A 65 11.33 -6.80 9.23
CA ALA A 65 12.59 -7.48 8.94
C ALA A 65 12.60 -8.97 9.34
N ARG A 66 11.50 -9.50 9.91
CA ARG A 66 11.43 -10.90 10.35
C ARG A 66 11.42 -11.88 9.18
N GLU A 67 12.26 -12.91 9.25
CA GLU A 67 12.32 -13.98 8.23
C GLU A 67 11.02 -14.81 8.15
N GLU A 68 10.34 -14.98 9.29
CA GLU A 68 9.09 -15.76 9.41
C GLU A 68 7.86 -15.03 8.83
N GLY A 69 8.05 -13.81 8.31
CA GLY A 69 6.97 -12.90 7.94
C GLY A 69 6.35 -12.19 9.14
N TYR A 70 5.27 -11.45 8.88
CA TYR A 70 4.60 -10.62 9.88
C TYR A 70 3.09 -10.55 9.60
N ALA A 71 2.32 -10.38 10.67
CA ALA A 71 0.91 -10.03 10.60
C ALA A 71 0.74 -8.59 11.09
N ARG A 72 0.04 -7.76 10.31
CA ARG A 72 -0.19 -6.35 10.68
C ARG A 72 -0.90 -6.20 12.02
N SER A 73 -1.81 -7.13 12.35
CA SER A 73 -2.46 -7.18 13.67
C SER A 73 -1.45 -7.34 14.81
N MET A 74 -0.45 -8.22 14.68
CA MET A 74 0.57 -8.40 15.72
C MET A 74 1.41 -7.12 15.91
N ILE A 75 1.71 -6.41 14.83
CA ILE A 75 2.42 -5.11 14.89
C ILE A 75 1.54 -4.07 15.60
N ALA A 76 0.25 -3.97 15.24
CA ALA A 76 -0.70 -3.07 15.87
C ALA A 76 -0.88 -3.36 17.37
N ASP A 77 -1.05 -4.63 17.75
CA ASP A 77 -1.17 -5.07 19.15
C ASP A 77 0.09 -4.72 19.94
N ARG A 78 1.27 -4.87 19.32
CA ARG A 78 2.55 -4.48 19.91
C ARG A 78 2.65 -2.96 20.13
N VAL A 79 2.27 -2.16 19.13
CA VAL A 79 2.24 -0.70 19.25
C VAL A 79 1.26 -0.26 20.33
N ALA A 80 0.03 -0.78 20.33
CA ALA A 80 -0.99 -0.47 21.33
C ALA A 80 -0.48 -0.75 22.75
N ARG A 81 0.09 -1.94 22.97
CA ARG A 81 0.60 -2.37 24.27
C ARG A 81 1.82 -1.56 24.73
N GLU A 82 2.78 -1.29 23.85
CA GLU A 82 4.04 -0.64 24.24
C GLU A 82 3.91 0.87 24.44
N LEU A 83 2.94 1.51 23.80
CA LEU A 83 2.71 2.96 23.88
C LEU A 83 1.44 3.33 24.66
N ASP A 84 0.75 2.37 25.28
CA ASP A 84 -0.57 2.57 25.92
C ASP A 84 -1.55 3.32 24.98
N MET A 85 -1.54 2.91 23.71
CA MET A 85 -2.30 3.53 22.63
C MET A 85 -3.59 2.76 22.38
N ASP A 86 -4.65 3.50 22.07
CA ASP A 86 -5.91 2.92 21.58
C ASP A 86 -5.68 1.95 20.40
N GLU A 87 -6.32 0.78 20.46
CA GLU A 87 -6.09 -0.31 19.50
C GLU A 87 -6.47 0.07 18.07
N ASP A 88 -7.56 0.80 17.89
CA ASP A 88 -8.01 1.23 16.57
C ASP A 88 -7.08 2.29 16.00
N ARG A 89 -6.60 3.22 16.83
CA ARG A 89 -5.56 4.17 16.44
C ARG A 89 -4.26 3.47 16.04
N ALA A 90 -3.79 2.50 16.84
CA ALA A 90 -2.60 1.72 16.54
C ALA A 90 -2.74 0.97 15.22
N ARG A 91 -3.92 0.37 14.97
CA ARG A 91 -4.23 -0.32 13.72
C ARG A 91 -4.22 0.63 12.52
N THR A 92 -4.84 1.81 12.63
CA THR A 92 -4.85 2.82 11.56
C THR A 92 -3.42 3.24 11.19
N ILE A 93 -2.58 3.52 12.19
CA ILE A 93 -1.17 3.87 11.96
C ILE A 93 -0.45 2.72 11.26
N VAL A 94 -0.48 1.52 11.84
CA VAL A 94 0.24 0.36 11.31
C VAL A 94 -0.21 -0.02 9.91
N ASP A 95 -1.51 -0.07 9.63
CA ASP A 95 -2.01 -0.42 8.31
C ASP A 95 -1.56 0.57 7.24
N THR A 96 -1.60 1.86 7.57
CA THR A 96 -1.19 2.94 6.67
C THR A 96 0.32 2.91 6.43
N GLU A 97 1.11 2.83 7.49
CA GLU A 97 2.57 2.85 7.38
C GLU A 97 3.11 1.59 6.70
N VAL A 98 2.56 0.40 6.98
CA VAL A 98 2.96 -0.83 6.30
C VAL A 98 2.63 -0.78 4.80
N ALA A 99 1.46 -0.25 4.44
CA ALA A 99 1.09 -0.08 3.03
C ALA A 99 2.06 0.89 2.31
N SER A 100 2.37 2.02 2.93
CA SER A 100 3.37 2.99 2.44
C SER A 100 4.74 2.33 2.24
N ILE A 101 5.26 1.64 3.26
CA ILE A 101 6.58 0.98 3.21
C ILE A 101 6.63 -0.03 2.07
N ARG A 102 5.60 -0.86 1.91
CA ARG A 102 5.53 -1.84 0.82
C ARG A 102 5.51 -1.18 -0.55
N ASN A 103 4.70 -0.14 -0.75
CA ASN A 103 4.63 0.54 -2.04
C ASN A 103 5.93 1.26 -2.39
N LEU A 104 6.59 1.89 -1.42
CA LEU A 104 7.90 2.50 -1.61
C LEU A 104 8.99 1.47 -1.93
N ALA A 105 8.95 0.30 -1.27
CA ALA A 105 9.88 -0.78 -1.54
C ALA A 105 9.67 -1.37 -2.95
N ARG A 106 8.41 -1.52 -3.40
CA ARG A 106 8.08 -1.90 -4.78
C ARG A 106 8.63 -0.91 -5.79
N VAL A 107 8.35 0.38 -5.60
CA VAL A 107 8.86 1.42 -6.49
C VAL A 107 10.38 1.38 -6.57
N ARG A 108 11.08 1.29 -5.43
CA ARG A 108 12.54 1.16 -5.39
C ARG A 108 13.01 -0.05 -6.21
N LYS A 109 12.48 -1.23 -5.92
CA LYS A 109 12.85 -2.48 -6.62
C LYS A 109 12.62 -2.36 -8.13
N PHE A 110 11.47 -1.85 -8.55
CA PHE A 110 11.16 -1.73 -9.96
C PHE A 110 12.09 -0.74 -10.67
N THR A 111 12.36 0.42 -10.05
CA THR A 111 13.32 1.40 -10.56
C THR A 111 14.75 0.86 -10.62
N GLU A 112 15.17 0.07 -9.63
CA GLU A 112 16.50 -0.59 -9.65
C GLU A 112 16.61 -1.61 -10.78
N GLN A 113 15.54 -2.34 -11.09
CA GLN A 113 15.54 -3.39 -12.12
C GLN A 113 15.44 -2.86 -13.55
N ALA A 114 14.63 -1.82 -13.77
CA ALA A 114 14.26 -1.36 -15.12
C ALA A 114 14.62 0.11 -15.38
N GLY A 115 15.23 0.80 -14.42
CA GLY A 115 15.69 2.18 -14.57
C GLY A 115 14.56 3.21 -14.48
N GLU A 116 14.80 4.40 -15.05
CA GLU A 116 13.89 5.55 -14.97
C GLU A 116 12.67 5.44 -15.90
N GLU A 117 12.67 4.49 -16.84
CA GLU A 117 11.57 4.30 -17.79
C GLU A 117 10.40 3.47 -17.22
N VAL A 118 10.51 3.04 -15.97
CA VAL A 118 9.48 2.24 -15.30
C VAL A 118 8.16 2.99 -15.24
N ARG A 119 7.12 2.33 -15.72
CA ARG A 119 5.73 2.77 -15.61
C ARG A 119 5.01 1.96 -14.55
N PHE A 120 4.09 2.61 -13.85
CA PHE A 120 3.36 2.06 -12.71
C PHE A 120 1.86 2.02 -12.99
N ARG A 121 1.19 1.07 -12.35
CA ARG A 121 -0.27 1.01 -12.21
C ARG A 121 -0.64 0.98 -10.73
N TRP A 122 -1.85 1.46 -10.44
CA TRP A 122 -2.48 1.42 -9.13
C TRP A 122 -3.53 0.32 -9.14
N VAL A 123 -3.34 -0.73 -8.34
CA VAL A 123 -4.23 -1.90 -8.36
C VAL A 123 -4.83 -2.15 -6.97
N ASP A 124 -6.10 -2.52 -6.98
CA ASP A 124 -6.84 -2.87 -5.78
C ASP A 124 -6.25 -4.10 -5.10
N SER A 125 -6.48 -4.17 -3.79
CA SER A 125 -6.53 -5.45 -3.10
C SER A 125 -7.84 -6.15 -3.45
N VAL A 126 -7.77 -7.37 -3.98
CA VAL A 126 -8.94 -8.18 -4.40
C VAL A 126 -10.06 -8.17 -3.35
N GLY A 127 -11.29 -7.87 -3.79
CA GLY A 127 -12.52 -8.15 -3.03
C GLY A 127 -13.01 -7.07 -2.07
N GLN A 128 -12.68 -5.79 -2.28
CA GLN A 128 -13.20 -4.67 -1.49
C GLN A 128 -13.67 -3.53 -2.39
N ASP A 129 -14.67 -2.77 -1.93
CA ASP A 129 -15.08 -1.53 -2.56
C ASP A 129 -13.99 -0.47 -2.36
N ASP A 130 -13.64 0.23 -3.44
CA ASP A 130 -12.68 1.31 -3.37
C ASP A 130 -13.19 2.47 -2.54
N SER A 131 -12.29 3.04 -1.75
CA SER A 131 -12.50 4.40 -1.26
C SER A 131 -12.66 5.36 -2.45
N PRO A 132 -13.46 6.43 -2.32
CA PRO A 132 -13.60 7.42 -3.39
C PRO A 132 -12.25 7.95 -3.90
N VAL A 133 -11.28 8.11 -2.99
CA VAL A 133 -9.91 8.54 -3.34
C VAL A 133 -9.20 7.53 -4.23
N CYS A 134 -9.23 6.24 -3.88
CA CYS A 134 -8.58 5.22 -4.70
C CYS A 134 -9.29 5.02 -6.04
N ALA A 135 -10.61 5.11 -6.07
CA ALA A 135 -11.39 5.06 -7.30
C ALA A 135 -10.99 6.20 -8.25
N ALA A 136 -10.78 7.41 -7.74
CA ALA A 136 -10.30 8.55 -8.52
C ALA A 136 -8.88 8.33 -9.06
N VAL A 137 -7.95 7.87 -8.21
CA VAL A 137 -6.57 7.54 -8.65
C VAL A 137 -6.58 6.49 -9.76
N ARG A 138 -7.38 5.43 -9.59
CA ARG A 138 -7.48 4.36 -10.58
C ARG A 138 -8.10 4.85 -11.88
N ALA A 139 -9.20 5.61 -11.82
CA ALA A 139 -9.86 6.13 -13.01
C ALA A 139 -8.90 6.96 -13.88
N GLU A 140 -8.08 7.81 -13.25
CA GLU A 140 -7.11 8.64 -13.96
C GLU A 140 -6.00 7.79 -14.62
N ILE A 141 -5.53 6.74 -13.94
CA ILE A 141 -4.52 5.82 -14.48
C ILE A 141 -5.11 4.93 -15.58
N ASP A 142 -6.36 4.51 -15.46
CA ASP A 142 -7.05 3.71 -16.48
C ASP A 142 -7.29 4.53 -17.76
N GLU A 143 -7.56 5.84 -17.64
CA GLU A 143 -7.71 6.75 -18.77
C GLU A 143 -6.37 7.05 -19.46
N ARG A 144 -5.32 7.35 -18.69
CA ARG A 144 -4.00 7.71 -19.23
C ARG A 144 -3.17 6.50 -19.66
N GLY A 145 -3.45 5.34 -19.10
CA GLY A 145 -2.56 4.19 -19.11
C GLY A 145 -1.43 4.29 -18.07
N PRO A 146 -0.46 3.37 -18.11
CA PRO A 146 0.65 3.31 -17.15
C PRO A 146 1.44 4.63 -17.05
N VAL A 147 1.71 5.09 -15.82
CA VAL A 147 2.28 6.41 -15.55
C VAL A 147 3.68 6.32 -14.92
N SER A 148 4.48 7.38 -15.04
CA SER A 148 5.75 7.51 -14.30
C SER A 148 5.49 7.70 -12.80
N LEU A 149 6.52 7.55 -11.95
CA LEU A 149 6.40 7.78 -10.51
C LEU A 149 5.97 9.22 -10.18
N GLY A 150 6.51 10.20 -10.91
CA GLY A 150 6.14 11.61 -10.71
C GLY A 150 4.68 11.87 -11.03
N GLU A 151 4.19 11.32 -12.14
CA GLU A 151 2.78 11.38 -12.51
C GLU A 151 1.89 10.65 -11.50
N LEU A 152 2.27 9.45 -11.03
CA LEU A 152 1.53 8.72 -10.00
C LEU A 152 1.37 9.55 -8.72
N ARG A 153 2.44 10.21 -8.26
CA ARG A 153 2.39 11.08 -7.08
C ARG A 153 1.50 12.30 -7.29
N SER A 154 1.52 12.90 -8.49
CA SER A 154 0.61 14.01 -8.81
C SER A 154 -0.85 13.56 -8.80
N ILE A 155 -1.16 12.42 -9.41
CA ILE A 155 -2.52 11.85 -9.43
C ILE A 155 -3.01 11.54 -8.01
N ILE A 156 -2.17 10.91 -7.18
CA ILE A 156 -2.49 10.65 -5.78
C ILE A 156 -2.77 11.95 -5.02
N ARG A 157 -1.93 12.98 -5.22
CA ARG A 157 -2.10 14.28 -4.55
C ARG A 157 -3.40 14.95 -4.95
N GLU A 158 -3.70 15.02 -6.25
CA GLU A 158 -4.91 15.64 -6.79
C GLU A 158 -6.16 14.90 -6.29
N ALA A 159 -6.22 13.58 -6.41
CA ALA A 159 -7.33 12.79 -5.90
C ALA A 159 -7.51 12.95 -4.39
N ALA A 160 -6.42 12.95 -3.62
CA ALA A 160 -6.49 13.12 -2.18
C ALA A 160 -6.98 14.52 -1.76
N ASP A 161 -6.62 15.58 -2.48
CA ASP A 161 -7.05 16.95 -2.19
C ASP A 161 -8.56 17.16 -2.43
N GLU A 162 -9.14 16.43 -3.39
CA GLU A 162 -10.56 16.52 -3.75
C GLU A 162 -11.51 15.79 -2.78
N HIS A 163 -10.96 15.03 -1.82
CA HIS A 163 -11.75 14.15 -0.96
C HIS A 163 -11.51 14.39 0.53
N PRO A 164 -12.57 14.44 1.37
CA PRO A 164 -12.43 14.70 2.81
C PRO A 164 -11.56 13.70 3.59
N SER A 165 -11.43 12.47 3.10
CA SER A 165 -10.60 11.42 3.70
C SER A 165 -9.19 11.33 3.11
N GLY A 166 -8.85 12.22 2.18
CA GLY A 166 -7.57 12.17 1.50
C GLY A 166 -6.41 12.75 2.31
N THR A 167 -5.20 12.31 1.98
CA THR A 167 -3.96 12.77 2.60
C THR A 167 -2.99 13.30 1.53
N PRO A 168 -3.27 14.48 0.91
CA PRO A 168 -2.52 14.99 -0.24
C PRO A 168 -1.03 15.22 0.04
N ASP A 169 -0.69 15.62 1.28
CA ASP A 169 0.69 15.80 1.72
C ASP A 169 1.49 14.48 1.76
N ARG A 170 0.79 13.33 1.78
CA ARG A 170 1.38 11.99 1.80
C ARG A 170 1.50 11.33 0.42
N ALA A 171 1.30 12.09 -0.65
CA ALA A 171 1.42 11.55 -2.00
C ALA A 171 2.82 10.98 -2.30
N ASP A 172 3.88 11.59 -1.76
CA ASP A 172 5.26 11.11 -1.96
C ASP A 172 5.55 9.78 -1.24
N ASP A 173 4.76 9.47 -0.21
CA ASP A 173 4.73 8.21 0.54
C ASP A 173 3.76 7.18 -0.06
N LEU A 174 3.08 7.54 -1.15
CA LEU A 174 2.10 6.71 -1.86
C LEU A 174 0.90 6.33 -0.97
N VAL A 175 0.47 7.29 -0.13
CA VAL A 175 -0.70 7.15 0.76
C VAL A 175 -1.75 8.16 0.31
N PRO A 176 -2.75 7.76 -0.50
CA PRO A 176 -3.86 8.64 -0.87
C PRO A 176 -4.81 8.92 0.30
N HIS A 177 -4.96 7.97 1.22
CA HIS A 177 -5.77 8.07 2.43
C HIS A 177 -5.30 7.03 3.47
N GLU A 178 -5.74 7.18 4.72
CA GLU A 178 -5.46 6.21 5.78
C GLU A 178 -6.01 4.81 5.47
N GLN A 179 -5.30 3.77 5.92
CA GLN A 179 -5.66 2.36 5.74
C GLN A 179 -5.82 1.95 4.26
N CYS A 180 -5.21 2.69 3.33
CA CYS A 180 -5.20 2.33 1.93
C CYS A 180 -4.61 0.92 1.73
N ARG A 181 -5.33 0.09 0.97
CA ARG A 181 -4.94 -1.30 0.67
C ARG A 181 -4.39 -1.50 -0.75
N HIS A 182 -4.38 -0.42 -1.54
CA HIS A 182 -3.93 -0.49 -2.92
C HIS A 182 -2.43 -0.66 -3.00
N THR A 183 -2.02 -1.35 -4.07
CA THR A 183 -0.65 -1.69 -4.33
C THR A 183 -0.19 -1.03 -5.62
N VAL A 184 1.05 -0.53 -5.60
CA VAL A 184 1.74 -0.10 -6.82
C VAL A 184 2.38 -1.31 -7.48
N VAL A 185 2.07 -1.53 -8.75
CA VAL A 185 2.72 -2.57 -9.58
C VAL A 185 3.42 -1.93 -10.76
N ARG A 186 4.51 -2.56 -11.23
CA ARG A 186 5.17 -2.17 -12.47
C ARG A 186 4.35 -2.69 -13.66
N HIS A 187 4.26 -1.87 -14.69
CA HIS A 187 3.77 -2.29 -15.99
C HIS A 187 4.88 -3.05 -16.74
N VAL A 188 4.53 -4.21 -17.29
CA VAL A 188 5.36 -5.01 -18.19
C VAL A 188 4.56 -5.15 -19.49
N GLU A 189 5.21 -4.88 -20.63
CA GLU A 189 4.64 -5.04 -21.97
C GLU A 189 4.53 -6.51 -22.40
#